data_AF-A0A3D0SZ19-F1
#
_entry.id   AF-A0A3D0SZ19-F1
#
_cell.length_a   1.000
_cell.length_b   1.000
_cell.length_c   1.000
_cell.angle_alpha   90.00
_cell.angle_beta   90.00
_cell.angle_gamma   90.00
#
_symmetry.space_group_name_H-M   'P 1'
#
loop_
_entity.id
_entity.type
_entity.pdbx_description
1 polymer ?
#
loop_
_entity_poly.entity_id
_entity_poly.type
_entity_poly.pdbx_seq_one_letter_code
_entity_poly.pdbx_strand_id
1 'polypeptide(L)'
;MRKLIVLLTLTGLAACSGEAPVSSDTTASQSQQPQVETASYNVLFGGTDVGDMTISQSGTLIDISYGFSNNGRGASSEETLLLSEAGLPISWKITGKTTFGNHVNETYELKDGQA
;
A
#
# COMPACT_ATOMS: atom_id res chain seq x y z
N MET A 1 -27.68 -27.93 -68.14
CA MET A 1 -26.95 -28.99 -67.40
C MET A 1 -26.15 -28.32 -66.29
N ARG A 2 -26.07 -28.78 -65.05
CA ARG A 2 -26.69 -29.88 -64.32
C ARG A 2 -26.10 -29.76 -62.89
N LYS A 3 -26.96 -29.48 -61.90
CA LYS A 3 -26.95 -29.98 -60.51
C LYS A 3 -25.79 -29.51 -59.60
N LEU A 4 -26.03 -28.78 -58.51
CA LEU A 4 -26.72 -29.20 -57.27
C LEU A 4 -26.07 -30.47 -56.68
N ILE A 5 -25.49 -30.38 -55.48
CA ILE A 5 -25.71 -31.33 -54.36
C ILE A 5 -25.18 -30.68 -53.08
N VAL A 6 -26.14 -30.39 -52.21
CA VAL A 6 -26.03 -30.20 -50.76
C VAL A 6 -26.11 -31.58 -50.12
N LEU A 7 -25.32 -31.84 -49.08
CA LEU A 7 -25.50 -32.86 -48.03
C LEU A 7 -25.13 -32.10 -46.73
N LEU A 8 -25.95 -31.80 -45.71
CA LEU A 8 -27.12 -32.43 -45.06
C LEU A 8 -26.88 -33.91 -44.74
N THR A 9 -26.40 -34.26 -43.55
CA THR A 9 -27.14 -34.53 -42.29
C THR A 9 -26.12 -35.26 -41.37
N LEU A 10 -26.22 -35.45 -40.05
CA LEU A 10 -27.36 -35.61 -39.16
C LEU A 10 -26.90 -35.45 -37.70
N THR A 11 -27.73 -34.74 -36.96
CA THR A 11 -27.94 -34.65 -35.50
C THR A 11 -27.44 -35.76 -34.59
N GLY A 12 -26.87 -35.34 -33.44
CA GLY A 12 -27.05 -35.99 -32.14
C GLY A 12 -27.77 -35.03 -31.18
N LEU A 13 -29.05 -35.29 -30.90
CA LEU A 13 -29.79 -34.65 -29.82
C LEU A 13 -29.33 -35.26 -28.49
N ALA A 14 -28.98 -34.41 -27.52
CA ALA A 14 -29.24 -34.68 -26.11
C ALA A 14 -29.81 -33.40 -25.50
N ALA A 15 -31.14 -33.41 -25.35
CA ALA A 15 -31.88 -32.42 -24.59
C ALA A 15 -31.68 -32.70 -23.10
N CYS A 16 -31.23 -31.71 -22.34
CA CYS A 16 -31.53 -31.59 -20.91
C CYS A 16 -31.71 -30.10 -20.59
N SER A 17 -32.85 -29.78 -20.00
CA SER A 17 -33.23 -28.48 -19.48
C SER A 17 -32.11 -27.80 -18.69
N GLY A 18 -31.91 -26.52 -18.95
CA GLY A 18 -31.22 -25.59 -18.08
C GLY A 18 -31.73 -24.18 -18.40
N GLU A 19 -32.35 -23.56 -17.40
CA GLU A 19 -32.83 -22.18 -17.37
C GLU A 19 -31.87 -21.21 -18.11
N ALA A 20 -32.42 -20.23 -18.82
CA ALA A 20 -31.62 -19.16 -19.41
C ALA A 20 -30.81 -18.45 -18.30
N PRO A 21 -29.47 -18.36 -18.39
CA PRO A 21 -28.75 -17.46 -17.51
C PRO A 21 -29.02 -16.05 -18.00
N VAL A 22 -29.88 -15.36 -17.26
CA VAL A 22 -29.96 -13.91 -17.17
C VAL A 22 -28.58 -13.29 -17.25
N SER A 23 -28.44 -12.28 -18.11
CA SER A 23 -27.27 -11.41 -18.19
C SER A 23 -27.00 -10.80 -16.83
N SER A 24 -26.03 -11.37 -16.11
CA SER A 24 -25.43 -10.72 -14.96
C SER A 24 -24.34 -9.80 -15.48
N ASP A 25 -24.67 -8.53 -15.71
CA ASP A 25 -23.69 -7.43 -15.66
C ASP A 25 -23.11 -7.41 -14.25
N THR A 26 -22.17 -8.31 -14.00
CA THR A 26 -21.35 -8.31 -12.80
C THR A 26 -20.23 -7.32 -13.07
N THR A 27 -20.53 -6.03 -12.83
CA THR A 27 -19.46 -5.09 -12.52
C THR A 27 -18.87 -5.56 -11.20
N ALA A 28 -17.83 -6.39 -11.29
CA ALA A 28 -17.03 -6.75 -10.14
C ALA A 28 -16.35 -5.47 -9.64
N SER A 29 -16.92 -4.87 -8.61
CA SER A 29 -16.24 -3.86 -7.80
C SER A 29 -15.04 -4.54 -7.15
N GLN A 30 -13.90 -4.52 -7.84
CA GLN A 30 -12.62 -4.82 -7.23
C GLN A 30 -12.37 -3.71 -6.21
N SER A 31 -12.50 -4.03 -4.92
CA SER A 31 -12.04 -3.17 -3.84
C SER A 31 -10.54 -3.00 -4.01
N GLN A 32 -10.12 -1.85 -4.54
CA GLN A 32 -8.71 -1.52 -4.69
C GLN A 32 -8.15 -1.27 -3.29
N GLN A 33 -7.45 -2.27 -2.73
CA GLN A 33 -6.68 -2.06 -1.51
C GLN A 33 -5.65 -0.96 -1.79
N PRO A 34 -5.42 -0.03 -0.85
CA PRO A 34 -4.42 0.99 -1.04
C PRO A 34 -3.06 0.31 -1.28
N GLN A 35 -2.43 0.64 -2.41
CA GLN A 35 -1.09 0.17 -2.69
C GLN A 35 -0.16 0.78 -1.64
N VAL A 36 0.63 -0.09 -0.99
CA VAL A 36 1.66 0.35 -0.05
C VAL A 36 2.98 0.45 -0.80
N GLU A 37 3.56 1.64 -0.81
CA GLU A 37 4.92 1.88 -1.31
C GLU A 37 5.90 1.79 -0.14
N THR A 38 7.02 1.09 -0.34
CA THR A 38 8.03 0.89 0.71
C THR A 38 9.40 1.34 0.24
N ALA A 39 10.11 2.07 1.09
CA ALA A 39 11.51 2.43 0.89
C ALA A 39 12.33 2.06 2.13
N SER A 40 13.55 1.57 1.91
CA SER A 40 14.47 1.20 2.98
C SER A 40 15.84 1.83 2.75
N TYR A 41 16.46 2.29 3.83
CA TYR A 41 17.75 2.96 3.82
C TYR A 41 18.59 2.45 4.99
N ASN A 42 19.92 2.41 4.82
CA ASN A 42 20.84 2.05 5.89
C ASN A 42 21.52 3.31 6.43
N VAL A 43 21.77 3.33 7.74
CA VAL A 43 22.52 4.38 8.42
C VAL A 43 23.99 3.95 8.47
N LEU A 44 24.84 4.70 7.77
CA LEU A 44 26.26 4.41 7.70
C LEU A 44 27.09 5.38 8.53
N PHE A 45 27.94 4.86 9.42
CA PHE A 45 28.97 5.63 10.12
C PHE A 45 30.35 5.15 9.68
N GLY A 46 31.12 6.02 9.01
CA GLY A 46 32.44 5.65 8.50
C GLY A 46 32.42 4.47 7.53
N GLY A 47 31.31 4.26 6.82
CA GLY A 47 31.10 3.12 5.91
C GLY A 47 30.64 1.83 6.61
N THR A 48 30.50 1.83 7.93
CA THR A 48 29.91 0.72 8.68
C THR A 48 28.41 0.93 8.83
N ASP A 49 27.63 -0.10 8.53
CA ASP A 49 26.21 -0.13 8.80
C ASP A 49 25.94 -0.22 10.30
N VAL A 50 25.18 0.73 10.82
CA VAL A 50 24.85 0.86 12.24
C VAL A 50 23.35 0.97 12.50
N GLY A 51 22.51 0.77 11.48
CA GLY A 51 21.07 0.91 11.61
C GLY A 51 20.37 1.15 10.28
N ASP A 52 19.09 1.48 10.36
CA ASP A 52 18.22 1.54 9.20
C ASP A 52 17.06 2.52 9.37
N MET A 53 16.40 2.77 8.25
CA MET A 53 15.13 3.47 8.16
C MET A 53 14.25 2.72 7.16
N THR A 54 13.03 2.40 7.58
CA THR A 54 11.99 1.86 6.70
C THR A 54 10.80 2.82 6.66
N ILE A 55 10.35 3.15 5.46
CA ILE A 55 9.20 4.01 5.19
C ILE A 55 8.14 3.17 4.50
N SER A 56 6.92 3.19 5.01
CA SER A 56 5.73 2.59 4.41
C SER A 56 4.71 3.68 4.14
N GLN A 57 4.34 3.88 2.88
CA GLN A 57 3.37 4.88 2.47
C GLN A 57 2.12 4.23 1.86
N SER A 58 0.97 4.53 2.42
CA SER A 58 -0.35 4.13 1.93
C SER A 58 -1.19 5.37 1.66
N GLY A 59 -1.12 5.89 0.43
CA GLY A 59 -1.77 7.16 0.07
C GLY A 59 -1.15 8.33 0.84
N THR A 60 -1.94 8.99 1.69
CA THR A 60 -1.49 10.13 2.50
C THR A 60 -0.93 9.73 3.88
N LEU A 61 -1.05 8.46 4.26
CA LEU A 61 -0.51 7.93 5.51
C LEU A 61 0.91 7.41 5.27
N ILE A 62 1.87 7.89 6.07
CA ILE A 62 3.27 7.48 6.03
C ILE A 62 3.67 7.01 7.42
N ASP A 63 4.14 5.77 7.50
CA ASP A 63 4.77 5.21 8.69
C ASP A 63 6.29 5.14 8.49
N ILE A 64 7.05 5.61 9.47
CA ILE A 64 8.51 5.64 9.45
C ILE A 64 9.02 4.93 10.70
N SER A 65 9.80 3.87 10.50
CA SER A 65 10.60 3.24 11.55
C SER A 65 12.05 3.58 11.28
N TYR A 66 12.71 4.16 12.28
CA TYR A 66 14.10 4.59 12.18
C TYR A 66 14.87 4.18 13.43
N GLY A 67 16.11 3.74 13.23
CA GLY A 67 16.99 3.50 14.36
C GLY A 67 18.45 3.33 13.96
N PHE A 68 19.34 3.72 14.86
CA PHE A 68 20.74 3.33 14.76
C PHE A 68 21.37 3.17 16.15
N SER A 69 22.45 2.42 16.21
CA SER A 69 23.28 2.24 17.39
C SER A 69 24.75 2.17 17.01
N ASN A 70 25.55 3.07 17.56
CA ASN A 70 26.98 3.14 17.33
C ASN A 70 27.69 3.34 18.68
N ASN A 71 28.45 2.33 19.11
CA ASN A 71 29.26 2.36 20.34
C ASN A 71 28.48 2.81 21.59
N GLY A 72 27.26 2.30 21.76
CA GLY A 72 26.41 2.59 22.92
C GLY A 72 25.69 3.94 22.87
N ARG A 73 25.75 4.67 21.75
CA ARG A 73 24.92 5.85 21.47
C ARG A 73 24.01 5.56 20.28
N GLY A 74 22.80 6.06 20.29
CA GLY A 74 21.85 5.74 19.24
C GLY A 74 20.50 6.41 19.43
N ALA A 75 19.86 6.75 18.33
CA ALA A 75 18.49 7.23 18.32
C ALA A 75 17.58 6.15 17.73
N SER A 76 16.30 6.21 18.09
CA SER A 76 15.27 5.46 17.38
C SER A 76 13.97 6.24 17.40
N SER A 77 13.18 6.14 16.34
CA SER A 77 11.83 6.68 16.28
C SER A 77 10.88 5.72 15.56
N GLU A 78 9.65 5.69 16.04
CA GLU A 78 8.48 5.19 15.35
C GLU A 78 7.55 6.38 15.13
N GLU A 79 7.21 6.61 13.86
CA GLU A 79 6.54 7.82 13.44
C GLU A 79 5.37 7.52 12.52
N THR A 80 4.30 8.30 12.68
CA THR A 80 3.16 8.29 11.78
C THR A 80 2.90 9.72 11.34
N LEU A 81 3.03 9.96 10.03
CA LEU A 81 2.83 11.23 9.36
C LEU A 81 1.60 11.13 8.47
N LEU A 82 0.67 12.07 8.63
CA LEU A 82 -0.49 12.22 7.77
C LEU A 82 -0.33 13.47 6.90
N LEU A 83 -0.47 13.29 5.60
CA LEU A 83 -0.46 14.36 4.61
C LEU A 83 -1.89 14.78 4.22
N SER A 84 -2.04 16.03 3.81
CA SER A 84 -3.19 16.49 3.02
C SER A 84 -3.09 15.98 1.58
N GLU A 85 -4.16 16.15 0.81
CA GLU A 85 -4.17 15.83 -0.64
C GLU A 85 -3.12 16.64 -1.43
N ALA A 86 -2.74 17.82 -0.94
CA ALA A 86 -1.66 18.64 -1.51
C ALA A 86 -0.25 18.16 -1.12
N GLY A 87 -0.14 17.09 -0.33
CA GLY A 87 1.14 16.55 0.15
C GLY A 87 1.74 17.28 1.35
N LEU A 88 0.98 18.16 2.01
CA LEU A 88 1.46 18.92 3.19
C LEU A 88 1.16 18.16 4.49
N PRO A 89 2.09 18.15 5.49
CA PRO A 89 1.85 17.58 6.80
C PRO A 89 0.66 18.21 7.53
N ILE A 90 -0.31 17.39 7.94
CA ILE A 90 -1.45 17.81 8.77
C ILE A 90 -1.47 17.13 10.14
N SER A 91 -0.74 16.02 10.32
CA SER A 91 -0.48 15.46 11.63
C SER A 91 0.82 14.67 11.63
N TRP A 92 1.54 14.68 12.74
CA TRP A 92 2.73 13.85 12.92
C TRP A 92 2.82 13.43 14.37
N LYS A 93 2.98 12.12 14.61
CA LYS A 93 3.31 11.56 15.91
C LYS A 93 4.68 10.93 15.84
N ILE A 94 5.53 11.23 16.82
CA ILE A 94 6.88 10.67 16.94
C ILE A 94 7.04 10.10 18.34
N THR A 95 7.42 8.83 18.43
CA THR A 95 7.81 8.21 19.69
C THR A 95 9.18 7.57 19.57
N GLY A 96 9.98 7.60 20.62
CA GLY A 96 11.30 6.99 20.55
C GLY A 96 12.29 7.48 21.59
N LYS A 97 13.56 7.56 21.18
CA LYS A 97 14.64 8.08 22.02
C LYS A 97 15.66 8.86 21.20
N THR A 98 16.17 9.93 21.80
CA THR A 98 17.31 10.70 21.28
C THR A 98 18.60 9.88 21.35
N THR A 99 19.67 10.38 20.72
CA THR A 99 21.01 9.75 20.70
C THR A 99 21.57 9.40 22.08
N PHE A 100 21.17 10.15 23.11
CA PHE A 100 21.61 9.97 24.50
C PHE A 100 20.55 9.32 25.39
N GLY A 101 19.50 8.75 24.81
CA GLY A 101 18.53 7.92 25.52
C GLY A 101 17.34 8.66 26.14
N ASN A 102 17.24 9.98 26.01
CA ASN A 102 16.02 10.69 26.46
C ASN A 102 14.83 10.27 25.60
N HIS A 103 13.71 10.00 26.25
CA HIS A 103 12.46 9.65 25.57
C HIS A 103 11.94 10.80 24.70
N VAL A 104 11.46 10.45 23.52
CA VAL A 104 10.74 11.34 22.60
C VAL A 104 9.30 10.89 22.58
N ASN A 105 8.39 11.84 22.74
CA ASN A 105 6.95 11.66 22.57
C ASN A 105 6.38 13.01 22.13
N GLU A 106 6.36 13.22 20.82
CA GLU A 106 6.01 14.49 20.20
C GLU A 106 4.81 14.32 19.29
N THR A 107 4.01 15.37 19.20
CA THR A 107 2.81 15.43 18.36
C THR A 107 2.67 16.79 17.72
N TYR A 108 2.32 16.80 16.44
CA TYR A 108 1.92 17.95 15.65
C TYR A 108 0.54 17.70 15.04
N GLU A 109 -0.28 18.74 14.93
CA GLU A 109 -1.58 18.67 14.26
C GLU A 109 -1.96 20.05 13.69
N LEU A 110 -2.33 20.09 12.41
CA LEU A 110 -2.87 21.29 11.77
C LEU A 110 -4.40 21.27 11.82
N LYS A 111 -4.99 22.22 12.56
CA LYS A 111 -6.44 22.44 12.67
C LYS A 111 -6.78 23.87 12.33
N ASP A 112 -7.73 24.05 11.41
CA ASP A 112 -8.23 25.38 11.02
C ASP A 112 -7.13 26.36 10.62
N GLY A 113 -6.08 25.85 9.95
CA GLY A 113 -4.91 26.63 9.52
C GLY A 113 -3.92 26.99 10.63
N GLN A 114 -4.05 26.40 11.82
CA GLN A 114 -3.16 26.58 12.96
C GLN A 114 -2.54 25.25 13.40
N ALA A 115 -1.28 25.30 13.80
CA ALA A 115 -0.48 24.17 14.26
C ALA A 115 -0.24 24.23 15.77
#